data_AF-A0A358N9E2-F1
#
_entry.id   AF-A0A358N9E2-F1
#
_cell.length_a   1.000
_cell.length_b   1.000
_cell.length_c   1.000
_cell.angle_alpha   90.00
_cell.angle_beta   90.00
_cell.angle_gamma   90.00
#
_symmetry.space_group_name_H-M   'P 1'
#
loop_
_entity.id
_entity.type
_entity.pdbx_description
1 polymer ?
#
loop_
_entity_poly.entity_id
_entity_poly.type
_entity_poly.pdbx_seq_one_letter_code
_entity_poly.pdbx_strand_id
1 'polypeptide(L)'
;MEIALLTLLHILIPIYWLGGDLGAFYGSGFLLDPKRTVPERMLSLKILNDIDMAPRTALILAFPTGFTLAVVKGWLMVSPLLVGAVWIIGLVWLALAWSVHLSHGKGNTWTRPVDLLLRYLILAGLFASG
;
A
#
# COMPACT_ATOMS: atom_id res chain seq x y z
N MET A 1 -20.80 -16.05 -6.63
CA MET A 1 -20.41 -14.76 -7.25
C MET A 1 -19.44 -13.98 -6.36
N GLU A 2 -19.77 -13.75 -5.09
CA GLU A 2 -18.93 -13.01 -4.13
C GLU A 2 -17.48 -13.50 -4.03
N ILE A 3 -17.26 -14.82 -3.85
CA ILE A 3 -15.91 -15.41 -3.78
C ILE A 3 -15.07 -15.10 -5.02
N ALA A 4 -15.68 -15.14 -6.21
CA ALA A 4 -14.98 -14.89 -7.46
C ALA A 4 -14.53 -13.42 -7.55
N LEU A 5 -15.38 -12.48 -7.14
CA LEU A 5 -15.06 -11.06 -7.12
C LEU A 5 -13.96 -10.73 -6.10
N LEU A 6 -14.04 -11.29 -4.89
CA LEU A 6 -13.00 -11.13 -3.87
C LEU A 6 -11.67 -11.76 -4.30
N THR A 7 -11.72 -12.93 -4.93
CA THR A 7 -10.53 -13.58 -5.48
C THR A 7 -9.91 -12.73 -6.58
N LEU A 8 -10.71 -12.19 -7.51
CA LEU A 8 -10.24 -11.28 -8.54
C LEU A 8 -9.59 -10.04 -7.94
N LEU A 9 -10.26 -9.38 -6.99
CA LEU A 9 -9.72 -8.22 -6.29
C LEU A 9 -8.38 -8.53 -5.63
N HIS A 10 -8.29 -9.65 -4.91
CA HIS A 10 -7.06 -10.04 -4.22
C HIS A 10 -5.92 -10.39 -5.19
N ILE A 11 -6.23 -10.96 -6.37
CA ILE A 11 -5.23 -11.24 -7.41
C ILE A 11 -4.76 -9.95 -8.09
N LEU A 12 -5.62 -8.95 -8.27
CA LEU A 12 -5.22 -7.67 -8.85
C LEU A 12 -4.21 -6.93 -7.97
N ILE A 13 -4.25 -7.09 -6.65
CA ILE A 13 -3.33 -6.43 -5.71
C ILE A 13 -1.85 -6.70 -6.04
N PRO A 14 -1.35 -7.96 -6.06
CA PRO A 14 0.04 -8.23 -6.40
C PRO A 14 0.36 -7.90 -7.86
N ILE A 15 -0.61 -7.90 -8.78
CA ILE A 15 -0.40 -7.48 -10.17
C ILE A 15 -0.08 -5.98 -10.24
N TYR A 16 -0.86 -5.14 -9.55
CA TYR A 16 -0.62 -3.70 -9.48
C TYR A 16 0.63 -3.36 -8.66
N TRP A 17 0.91 -4.14 -7.61
CA TRP A 17 2.18 -4.05 -6.89
C TRP A 17 3.36 -4.27 -7.83
N LEU A 18 3.37 -5.39 -8.57
CA LEU A 18 4.45 -5.75 -9.48
C LEU A 18 4.62 -4.73 -10.61
N GLY A 19 3.52 -4.26 -11.21
CA GLY A 19 3.55 -3.26 -12.27
C GLY A 19 4.13 -1.92 -11.79
N GLY A 20 3.73 -1.48 -10.60
CA GLY A 20 4.26 -0.26 -10.00
C GLY A 20 5.74 -0.36 -9.60
N ASP A 21 6.12 -1.48 -8.99
CA ASP A 21 7.50 -1.74 -8.57
C ASP A 21 8.45 -1.85 -9.77
N LEU A 22 8.02 -2.48 -10.86
CA LEU A 22 8.78 -2.53 -12.11
C LEU A 22 9.00 -1.14 -12.70
N GLY A 23 7.96 -0.30 -12.70
CA GLY A 23 8.06 1.08 -13.14
C GLY A 23 8.98 1.92 -12.25
N ALA A 24 8.94 1.70 -10.94
CA ALA A 24 9.86 2.33 -9.99
C ALA A 24 11.32 1.89 -10.25
N PHE A 25 11.54 0.60 -10.47
CA PHE A 25 12.86 0.04 -10.78
C PHE A 25 13.44 0.67 -12.05
N TYR A 26 12.71 0.68 -13.16
CA TYR A 26 13.18 1.29 -14.40
C TYR A 26 13.36 2.82 -14.29
N GLY A 27 12.43 3.52 -13.64
CA GLY A 27 12.51 4.96 -13.42
C GLY A 27 13.77 5.37 -12.64
N SER A 28 14.12 4.57 -11.62
CA SER A 28 15.28 4.84 -10.77
C SER A 28 16.59 4.89 -11.55
N GLY A 29 16.71 4.10 -12.63
CA GLY A 29 17.87 4.13 -13.51
C GLY A 29 18.10 5.51 -14.14
N PHE A 30 17.05 6.17 -14.61
CA PHE A 30 17.14 7.51 -15.19
C PHE A 30 17.43 8.59 -14.14
N LEU A 31 16.98 8.40 -12.90
CA LEU A 31 17.26 9.31 -11.79
C LEU A 31 18.74 9.26 -11.38
N LEU A 32 19.34 8.07 -11.41
CA LEU A 32 20.70 7.82 -10.95
C LEU A 32 21.76 8.02 -12.05
N ASP A 33 21.38 8.11 -13.33
CA ASP A 33 22.31 8.29 -14.45
C ASP A 33 22.94 9.70 -14.45
N PRO A 34 24.27 9.82 -14.20
CA PRO A 34 24.94 11.12 -14.16
C PRO A 34 25.05 11.79 -15.53
N LYS A 35 24.84 11.05 -16.63
CA LYS A 35 24.84 11.61 -18.00
C LYS A 35 23.56 12.39 -18.30
N ARG A 36 22.52 12.25 -17.47
CA ARG A 36 21.24 12.94 -17.63
C ARG A 36 21.25 14.32 -16.99
N THR A 37 20.59 15.24 -17.68
CA THR A 37 20.42 16.61 -17.21
C THR A 37 19.62 16.64 -15.90
N VAL A 38 19.76 17.72 -15.13
CA VAL A 38 18.97 17.90 -13.90
C VAL A 38 17.45 17.85 -14.17
N PRO A 39 16.91 18.52 -15.21
CA PRO A 39 15.48 18.43 -15.52
C PRO A 39 14.99 17.01 -15.81
N GLU A 40 15.74 16.20 -16.56
CA GLU A 40 15.38 14.79 -16.82
C GLU A 40 15.33 13.96 -15.53
N ARG A 41 16.31 14.14 -14.65
CA ARG A 41 16.35 13.46 -13.34
C ARG A 41 15.19 13.91 -12.44
N MET A 42 14.84 15.19 -12.45
CA MET A 42 13.69 15.71 -11.70
C MET A 42 12.35 15.18 -12.23
N LEU A 43 12.21 15.01 -13.55
CA LEU A 43 11.05 14.35 -14.14
C LEU A 43 10.96 12.89 -13.69
N SER A 44 12.08 12.16 -13.73
CA SER A 44 12.11 10.78 -13.23
C SER A 44 11.74 10.69 -11.75
N LEU A 45 12.28 11.57 -10.90
CA LEU A 45 11.91 11.66 -9.49
C LEU A 45 10.41 11.90 -9.29
N LYS A 46 9.79 12.75 -10.11
CA LYS A 46 8.34 12.99 -10.04
C LYS A 46 7.56 11.71 -10.37
N ILE A 47 7.89 11.05 -11.48
CA ILE A 47 7.27 9.79 -11.90
C ILE A 47 7.44 8.72 -10.80
N LEU A 48 8.63 8.64 -10.20
CA LEU A 48 8.91 7.70 -9.11
C LEU A 48 8.06 7.93 -7.87
N ASN A 49 7.89 9.19 -7.46
CA ASN A 49 7.03 9.51 -6.32
C ASN A 49 5.56 9.15 -6.58
N ASP A 50 5.10 9.30 -7.81
CA ASP A 50 3.71 8.99 -8.20
C ASP A 50 3.50 7.48 -8.35
N ILE A 51 4.45 6.76 -8.98
CA ILE A 51 4.32 5.33 -9.22
C ILE A 51 4.48 4.49 -7.95
N ASP A 52 5.22 4.98 -6.94
CA ASP A 52 5.36 4.34 -5.61
C ASP A 52 4.01 4.18 -4.88
N MET A 53 2.99 4.95 -5.26
CA MET A 53 1.66 4.79 -4.68
C MET A 53 0.96 3.48 -5.08
N ALA A 54 1.31 2.89 -6.22
CA ALA A 54 0.78 1.59 -6.62
C ALA A 54 1.23 0.46 -5.67
N PRO A 55 2.53 0.21 -5.44
CA PRO A 55 2.98 -0.81 -4.50
C PRO A 55 2.56 -0.50 -3.06
N ARG A 56 2.54 0.78 -2.65
CA ARG A 56 2.06 1.19 -1.31
C ARG A 56 0.59 0.87 -1.09
N THR A 57 -0.27 1.18 -2.05
CA THR A 57 -1.71 0.86 -1.98
C THR A 57 -1.93 -0.65 -1.95
N ALA A 58 -1.22 -1.38 -2.81
CA ALA A 58 -1.31 -2.83 -2.84
C ALA A 58 -0.86 -3.48 -1.52
N LEU A 59 0.23 -2.99 -0.91
CA LEU A 59 0.71 -3.47 0.39
C LEU A 59 -0.38 -3.35 1.48
N ILE A 60 -1.04 -2.19 1.57
CA ILE A 60 -2.09 -1.95 2.58
C ILE A 60 -3.30 -2.85 2.32
N LEU A 61 -3.72 -2.98 1.06
CA LEU A 61 -4.92 -3.75 0.69
C LEU A 61 -4.70 -5.26 0.68
N ALA A 62 -3.46 -5.74 0.63
CA ALA A 62 -3.13 -7.16 0.64
C ALA A 62 -3.73 -7.87 1.85
N PHE A 63 -3.64 -7.26 3.04
CA PHE A 63 -4.15 -7.86 4.26
C PHE A 63 -5.68 -7.89 4.34
N PRO A 64 -6.44 -6.79 4.21
CA PRO A 64 -7.91 -6.83 4.28
C PRO A 64 -8.54 -7.77 3.25
N THR A 65 -8.04 -7.78 2.02
CA THR A 65 -8.58 -8.65 0.96
C THR A 65 -8.23 -10.12 1.17
N GLY A 66 -6.97 -10.43 1.53
CA GLY A 66 -6.53 -11.80 1.81
C GLY A 66 -7.20 -12.38 3.06
N PHE A 67 -7.31 -11.57 4.12
CA PHE A 67 -7.99 -11.94 5.35
C PHE A 67 -9.47 -12.24 5.10
N THR A 68 -10.18 -11.35 4.40
CA THR A 68 -11.60 -11.57 4.04
C THR A 68 -11.76 -12.83 3.20
N LEU A 69 -10.86 -13.07 2.22
CA LEU A 69 -10.91 -14.26 1.39
C LEU A 69 -10.69 -15.55 2.20
N ALA A 70 -9.79 -15.53 3.19
CA ALA A 70 -9.55 -16.67 4.08
C ALA A 70 -10.78 -16.98 4.95
N VAL A 71 -11.48 -15.95 5.44
CA VAL A 71 -12.71 -16.12 6.23
C VAL A 71 -13.85 -16.67 5.36
N VAL A 72 -14.08 -16.10 4.17
CA VAL A 72 -15.15 -16.54 3.26
C VAL A 72 -14.91 -17.96 2.74
N LYS A 73 -13.64 -18.38 2.57
CA LYS A 73 -13.27 -19.77 2.23
C LYS A 73 -13.35 -20.74 3.42
N GLY A 74 -13.65 -20.26 4.63
CA GLY A 74 -13.73 -21.07 5.84
C GLY A 74 -12.37 -21.52 6.38
N TRP A 75 -11.26 -20.92 5.95
CA TRP A 75 -9.92 -21.20 6.48
C TRP A 75 -9.71 -20.54 7.85
N LEU A 76 -10.42 -19.46 8.13
CA LEU A 76 -10.41 -18.76 9.42
C LEU A 76 -11.84 -18.60 9.94
N MET A 77 -12.07 -18.98 11.18
CA MET A 77 -13.33 -18.77 11.88
C MET A 77 -13.21 -17.58 12.83
N VAL A 78 -13.60 -16.41 12.36
CA VAL A 78 -13.55 -15.15 13.11
C VAL A 78 -14.88 -14.41 13.00
N SER A 79 -15.13 -13.48 13.92
CA SER A 79 -16.37 -12.71 13.90
C SER A 79 -16.42 -11.74 12.69
N PRO A 80 -17.61 -11.49 12.12
CA PRO A 80 -17.79 -10.47 11.10
C PRO A 80 -17.34 -9.07 11.56
N LEU A 81 -17.43 -8.80 12.87
CA LEU A 81 -16.95 -7.56 13.47
C LEU A 81 -15.44 -7.38 13.28
N LEU A 82 -14.65 -8.45 13.44
CA LEU A 82 -13.21 -8.39 13.22
C LEU A 82 -12.87 -8.12 11.75
N VAL A 83 -13.60 -8.75 10.81
CA VAL A 83 -13.46 -8.47 9.37
C VAL A 83 -13.74 -6.99 9.08
N GLY A 84 -14.83 -6.44 9.64
CA GLY A 84 -15.16 -5.02 9.53
C GLY A 84 -14.06 -4.10 10.09
N ALA A 85 -13.52 -4.44 11.27
CA ALA A 85 -12.44 -3.68 11.89
C ALA A 85 -11.16 -3.66 11.02
N VAL A 86 -10.77 -4.81 10.45
CA VAL A 86 -9.62 -4.90 9.54
C VAL A 86 -9.78 -3.99 8.32
N TRP A 87 -10.98 -3.96 7.71
CA TRP A 87 -11.26 -3.06 6.60
C TRP A 87 -11.21 -1.58 7.00
N ILE A 88 -11.80 -1.21 8.13
CA ILE A 88 -11.78 0.17 8.62
C ILE A 88 -10.32 0.62 8.85
N ILE A 89 -9.52 -0.19 9.55
CA ILE A 89 -8.11 0.12 9.81
C ILE A 89 -7.33 0.23 8.48
N GLY A 90 -7.53 -0.71 7.56
CA GLY A 90 -6.89 -0.70 6.25
C GLY A 90 -7.24 0.52 5.41
N LEU A 91 -8.52 0.93 5.37
CA LEU A 91 -8.98 2.09 4.61
C LEU A 91 -8.54 3.41 5.25
N VAL A 92 -8.53 3.50 6.59
CA VAL A 92 -7.98 4.65 7.29
C VAL A 92 -6.48 4.79 6.99
N TRP A 93 -5.73 3.70 7.04
CA TRP A 93 -4.31 3.71 6.70
C TRP A 93 -4.07 4.08 5.23
N LEU A 94 -4.89 3.54 4.31
CA LEU A 94 -4.80 3.90 2.90
C LEU A 94 -5.08 5.39 2.68
N ALA A 95 -6.11 5.95 3.32
CA ALA A 95 -6.43 7.37 3.25
C ALA A 95 -5.29 8.25 3.79
N LEU A 96 -4.65 7.84 4.89
CA LEU A 96 -3.47 8.52 5.44
C LEU A 96 -2.30 8.49 4.45
N ALA A 97 -2.01 7.33 3.86
CA ALA A 97 -0.94 7.18 2.87
C ALA A 97 -1.15 8.09 1.65
N TRP A 98 -2.37 8.11 1.10
CA TRP A 98 -2.73 8.99 -0.02
C TRP A 98 -2.72 10.47 0.36
N SER A 99 -3.16 10.83 1.57
CA SER A 99 -3.10 12.21 2.06
C SER A 99 -1.66 12.74 2.13
N VAL A 100 -0.72 11.93 2.64
CA VAL A 100 0.71 12.26 2.67
C VAL A 100 1.27 12.45 1.25
N HIS A 101 0.89 11.58 0.32
CA HIS A 101 1.34 11.67 -1.08
C HIS A 101 0.77 12.91 -1.80
N LEU A 102 -0.55 13.12 -1.78
CA LEU A 102 -1.21 14.23 -2.47
C LEU A 102 -0.77 15.60 -1.94
N SER A 103 -0.42 15.67 -0.65
CA SER A 103 0.17 16.86 -0.07
C SER A 103 1.62 17.12 -0.52
N HIS A 104 2.19 16.30 -1.41
CA HIS A 104 3.58 16.36 -1.89
C HIS A 104 4.59 16.41 -0.74
N GLY A 105 4.27 15.73 0.36
CA GLY A 105 5.05 15.80 1.60
C GLY A 105 5.00 17.14 2.33
N LYS A 106 4.25 18.14 1.85
CA LYS A 106 3.93 19.39 2.58
C LYS A 106 2.77 19.23 3.56
N GLY A 107 2.22 18.01 3.67
CA GLY A 107 1.15 17.68 4.60
C GLY A 107 1.50 18.04 6.04
N ASN A 108 0.46 18.43 6.79
CA ASN A 108 0.50 18.85 8.19
C ASN A 108 1.48 17.98 9.01
N THR A 109 2.25 18.60 9.92
CA THR A 109 3.36 18.00 10.69
C THR A 109 3.00 16.71 11.44
N TRP A 110 1.71 16.41 11.59
CA TRP A 110 1.15 15.27 12.32
C TRP A 110 0.86 14.01 11.48
N THR A 111 0.72 14.08 10.16
CA THR A 111 0.30 12.91 9.36
C THR A 111 1.40 11.86 9.21
N ARG A 112 2.65 12.31 9.07
CA ARG A 112 3.84 11.43 8.99
C ARG A 112 4.08 10.61 10.26
N PRO A 113 4.12 11.20 11.49
CA PRO A 113 4.33 10.42 12.70
C PRO A 113 3.18 9.44 12.98
N VAL A 114 1.93 9.77 12.60
CA VAL A 114 0.79 8.87 12.74
C VAL A 114 0.91 7.65 11.81
N ASP A 115 1.32 7.83 10.53
CA ASP A 115 1.58 6.69 9.62
C ASP A 115 2.66 5.76 10.18
N LEU A 116 3.77 6.33 10.69
CA LEU A 116 4.86 5.55 11.28
C LEU A 116 4.40 4.79 12.54
N LEU A 117 3.63 5.44 13.42
CA LEU A 117 3.07 4.79 14.61
C LEU A 117 2.16 3.62 14.22
N LEU A 118 1.26 3.81 13.26
CA LEU A 118 0.40 2.75 12.75
C LEU A 118 1.20 1.55 12.22
N ARG A 119 2.26 1.81 11.44
CA ARG A 119 3.17 0.76 10.96
C ARG A 119 3.77 -0.04 12.11
N TYR A 120 4.30 0.63 13.11
CA TYR A 120 4.91 -0.03 14.26
C TYR A 120 3.90 -0.82 15.10
N LEU A 121 2.68 -0.29 15.28
CA LEU A 121 1.60 -1.00 15.98
C LEU A 121 1.20 -2.28 15.25
N ILE A 122 1.07 -2.23 13.92
CA ILE A 122 0.73 -3.41 13.11
C ILE A 122 1.86 -4.44 13.16
N LEU A 123 3.12 -4.01 13.05
CA LEU A 123 4.29 -4.90 13.17
C LEU A 123 4.36 -5.54 14.55
N ALA A 124 4.14 -4.77 15.63
CA ALA A 124 4.13 -5.29 16.99
C ALA A 124 2.97 -6.27 17.22
N GLY A 125 1.78 -5.98 16.69
CA GLY A 125 0.63 -6.86 16.75
C GLY A 125 0.87 -8.19 16.02
N LEU A 126 1.44 -8.13 14.81
CA LEU A 126 1.85 -9.32 14.07
C LEU A 126 2.89 -10.16 14.83
N PHE A 127 3.90 -9.51 15.42
CA PHE A 127 4.92 -10.18 16.22
C PHE A 127 4.34 -10.85 17.47
N ALA A 128 3.45 -10.16 18.19
CA ALA A 128 2.81 -10.69 19.40
C ALA A 128 1.79 -11.81 19.11
N SER A 129 1.26 -11.85 17.88
CA SER A 129 0.36 -12.93 17.44
C SER A 129 1.08 -14.18 16.94
N GLY A 130 2.42 -14.16 16.92
CA GLY A 130 3.29 -15.28 16.54
C GLY A 130 3.36 -16.35 17.61
#